data_AF-A0AAU1JWP4-F1
#
_entry.id   AF-A0AAU1JWP4-F1
#
_cell.length_a   1.000
_cell.length_b   1.000
_cell.length_c   1.000
_cell.angle_alpha   90.00
_cell.angle_beta   90.00
_cell.angle_gamma   90.00
#
_symmetry.space_group_name_H-M   'P 1'
#
loop_
_entity.id
_entity.type
_entity.pdbx_description
1 polymer ?
#
loop_
_entity_poly.entity_id
_entity_poly.type
_entity_poly.pdbx_seq_one_letter_code
_entity_poly.pdbx_strand_id
1 'polypeptide(L)'
;MTNGAIDDSRSLLTLGRVDSVRVQVGYRASPDEQVDRQYLLDLSVPEPDGGGGEDVLDERGILAALEPVLYAGADARRHYSLHQHRWHTSWGASPGALEIGLLVNTGPRTTAVSEASYAGVSRAFRDVMEVVGQPERTPISRESAVQRTRRAAATAYAVDPDALSLRAEEHHAADNSWTLPLRSTAGDEYDVVVGFVEGYAGSVSVRHAHRIEASDSLGPE
;
A
#
# COMPACT_ATOMS: atom_id res chain seq x y z
N MET A 1 4.76 4.37 48.85
CA MET A 1 4.54 5.11 47.59
C MET A 1 4.20 4.08 46.53
N THR A 2 2.92 3.94 46.22
CA THR A 2 2.38 2.96 45.28
C THR A 2 2.53 3.51 43.85
N ASN A 3 3.41 2.89 43.07
CA ASN A 3 3.45 3.10 41.61
C ASN A 3 2.13 2.57 41.04
N GLY A 4 1.25 3.49 40.65
CA GLY A 4 0.10 3.16 39.81
C GLY A 4 0.63 2.67 38.48
N ALA A 5 0.52 1.36 38.24
CA ALA A 5 0.67 0.82 36.90
C ALA A 5 -0.36 1.52 36.01
N ILE A 6 0.13 2.26 35.02
CA ILE A 6 -0.72 2.77 33.95
C ILE A 6 -1.19 1.53 33.21
N ASP A 7 -2.49 1.26 33.27
CA ASP A 7 -3.15 0.21 32.52
C ASP A 7 -3.14 0.62 31.04
N ASP A 8 -2.10 0.19 30.31
CA ASP A 8 -1.89 0.40 28.85
C ASP A 8 -2.95 -0.29 27.97
N SER A 9 -4.00 -0.85 28.58
CA SER A 9 -4.98 -1.74 27.94
C SER A 9 -6.29 -1.06 27.53
N ARG A 10 -6.53 0.21 27.90
CA ARG A 10 -7.79 0.89 27.56
C ARG A 10 -7.59 1.85 26.39
N SER A 11 -8.11 1.49 25.21
CA SER A 11 -8.39 2.49 24.19
C SER A 11 -9.37 3.52 24.79
N LEU A 12 -9.07 4.80 24.66
CA LEU A 12 -9.95 5.88 25.15
C LEU A 12 -11.26 5.98 24.35
N LEU A 13 -11.33 5.30 23.19
CA LEU A 13 -12.47 5.21 22.31
C LEU A 13 -12.76 3.75 21.99
N THR A 14 -14.01 3.34 22.14
CA THR A 14 -14.52 2.07 21.60
C THR A 14 -14.95 2.33 20.17
N LEU A 15 -14.21 1.78 19.22
CA LEU A 15 -14.52 1.89 17.80
C LEU A 15 -15.43 0.71 17.43
N GLY A 16 -16.41 0.96 16.58
CA GLY A 16 -17.34 -0.08 16.14
C GLY A 16 -16.64 -1.15 15.30
N ARG A 17 -17.42 -2.15 14.85
CA ARG A 17 -16.95 -3.21 13.96
C ARG A 17 -16.22 -2.62 12.75
N VAL A 18 -15.08 -3.22 12.40
CA VAL A 18 -14.31 -2.92 11.18
C VAL A 18 -14.48 -4.08 10.23
N ASP A 19 -14.99 -3.79 9.04
CA ASP A 19 -15.27 -4.78 7.99
C ASP A 19 -14.22 -4.75 6.88
N SER A 20 -13.41 -3.68 6.82
CA SER A 20 -12.34 -3.55 5.84
C SER A 20 -11.12 -2.82 6.40
N VAL A 21 -9.95 -3.23 5.94
CA VAL A 21 -8.66 -2.62 6.25
C VAL A 21 -8.00 -2.16 4.96
N ARG A 22 -7.63 -0.88 4.90
CA ARG A 22 -6.79 -0.33 3.85
C ARG A 22 -5.44 0.06 4.44
N VAL A 23 -4.37 -0.41 3.82
CA VAL A 23 -3.00 0.01 4.14
C VAL A 23 -2.40 0.71 2.93
N GLN A 24 -1.78 1.86 3.18
CA GLN A 24 -1.01 2.61 2.18
C GLN A 24 0.42 2.80 2.67
N VAL A 25 1.40 2.50 1.82
CA VAL A 25 2.83 2.70 2.11
C VAL A 25 3.46 3.48 0.98
N GLY A 26 3.89 4.71 1.23
CA GLY A 26 4.60 5.56 0.28
C GLY A 26 6.07 5.74 0.65
N TYR A 27 6.93 5.85 -0.35
CA TYR A 27 8.32 6.26 -0.19
C TYR A 27 8.64 7.50 -1.00
N ARG A 28 9.38 8.44 -0.39
CA ARG A 28 9.90 9.65 -1.05
C ARG A 28 11.28 10.01 -0.50
N ALA A 29 12.01 10.88 -1.21
CA ALA A 29 13.34 11.27 -0.75
C ALA A 29 13.27 12.29 0.40
N SER A 30 12.35 13.26 0.31
CA SER A 30 12.18 14.34 1.31
C SER A 30 10.70 14.67 1.55
N PRO A 31 10.34 15.38 2.63
CA PRO A 31 8.96 15.72 2.95
C PRO A 31 8.23 16.61 1.91
N ASP A 32 8.98 17.34 1.09
CA ASP A 32 8.43 18.25 0.08
C ASP A 32 8.38 17.61 -1.32
N GLU A 33 9.00 16.45 -1.48
CA GLU A 33 8.98 15.69 -2.73
C GLU A 33 7.74 14.83 -2.87
N GLN A 34 7.41 14.52 -4.12
CA GLN A 34 6.37 13.56 -4.45
C GLN A 34 6.79 12.13 -4.06
N VAL A 35 5.79 11.27 -3.90
CA VAL A 35 5.99 9.84 -3.63
C VAL A 35 6.58 9.17 -4.87
N ASP A 36 7.80 8.65 -4.78
CA ASP A 36 8.41 7.89 -5.89
C ASP A 36 7.60 6.62 -6.16
N ARG A 37 7.23 5.91 -5.09
CA ARG A 37 6.50 4.65 -5.16
C ARG A 37 5.54 4.50 -4.00
N GLN A 38 4.35 4.01 -4.30
CA GLN A 38 3.29 3.72 -3.35
C GLN A 38 2.82 2.27 -3.46
N TYR A 39 2.51 1.67 -2.32
CA TYR A 39 1.96 0.33 -2.20
C TYR A 39 0.64 0.41 -1.48
N LEU A 40 -0.33 -0.35 -1.94
CA LEU A 40 -1.70 -0.37 -1.44
C LEU A 40 -2.11 -1.80 -1.15
N LEU A 41 -2.79 -2.00 -0.03
CA LEU A 41 -3.41 -3.26 0.36
C LEU A 41 -4.85 -2.96 0.81
N ASP A 42 -5.83 -3.54 0.14
CA ASP A 42 -7.21 -3.57 0.63
C ASP A 42 -7.53 -4.99 1.09
N LEU A 43 -8.06 -5.15 2.30
CA LEU A 43 -8.51 -6.42 2.87
C LEU A 43 -9.95 -6.29 3.37
N SER A 44 -10.73 -7.35 3.18
CA SER A 44 -11.99 -7.55 3.90
C SER A 44 -11.69 -8.29 5.20
N VAL A 45 -12.28 -7.84 6.30
CA VAL A 45 -12.20 -8.53 7.59
C VAL A 45 -13.23 -9.67 7.59
N PRO A 46 -12.82 -10.94 7.77
CA PRO A 46 -13.75 -12.06 7.83
C PRO A 46 -14.80 -11.87 8.94
N GLU A 47 -16.01 -12.38 8.74
CA GLU A 47 -16.97 -12.44 9.84
C GLU A 47 -16.51 -13.51 10.84
N PRO A 48 -16.59 -13.27 12.16
CA PRO A 48 -16.27 -14.29 13.14
C PRO A 48 -17.23 -15.48 13.01
N ASP A 49 -16.66 -16.69 13.02
CA ASP A 49 -17.39 -17.96 13.05
C ASP A 49 -18.10 -18.13 14.41
N GLY A 50 -19.24 -17.46 14.58
CA GLY A 50 -20.09 -17.56 15.77
C GLY A 50 -20.54 -16.20 16.28
N GLY A 51 -21.84 -15.92 16.20
CA GLY A 51 -22.46 -14.62 16.51
C GLY A 51 -22.47 -14.20 17.99
N GLY A 52 -21.35 -14.28 18.68
CA GLY A 52 -21.23 -13.94 20.10
C GLY A 52 -19.83 -13.51 20.49
N GLY A 53 -19.45 -12.28 20.14
CA GLY A 53 -18.27 -11.61 20.67
C GLY A 53 -18.05 -10.26 20.00
N GLU A 54 -17.74 -9.21 20.78
CA GLU A 54 -17.12 -7.99 20.27
C GLU A 54 -15.77 -8.38 19.67
N ASP A 55 -15.75 -8.68 18.38
CA ASP A 55 -14.52 -9.02 17.68
C ASP A 55 -13.83 -7.73 17.27
N VAL A 56 -12.86 -7.33 18.09
CA VAL A 56 -12.08 -6.12 17.90
C VAL A 56 -10.89 -6.50 17.03
N LEU A 57 -10.90 -6.05 15.77
CA LEU A 57 -9.75 -6.11 14.86
C LEU A 57 -8.44 -5.78 15.61
N ASP A 58 -7.43 -6.64 15.52
CA ASP A 58 -6.14 -6.43 16.18
C ASP A 58 -5.30 -5.36 15.45
N GLU A 59 -5.66 -4.09 15.65
CA GLU A 59 -4.93 -2.95 15.08
C GLU A 59 -3.45 -2.93 15.54
N ARG A 60 -3.16 -3.39 16.76
CA ARG A 60 -1.78 -3.44 17.28
C ARG A 60 -0.95 -4.47 16.52
N GLY A 61 -1.50 -5.65 16.27
CA GLY A 61 -0.90 -6.69 15.43
C GLY A 61 -0.64 -6.19 14.00
N ILE A 62 -1.60 -5.47 13.40
CA ILE A 62 -1.44 -4.88 12.06
C ILE A 62 -0.27 -3.88 12.05
N LEU A 63 -0.19 -2.99 13.05
CA LEU A 63 0.90 -2.01 13.14
C LEU A 63 2.27 -2.67 13.34
N ALA A 64 2.34 -3.76 14.13
CA ALA A 64 3.56 -4.53 14.30
C ALA A 64 3.98 -5.23 12.99
N ALA A 65 3.03 -5.81 12.26
CA ALA A 65 3.28 -6.42 10.95
C ALA A 65 3.78 -5.43 9.89
N LEU A 66 3.50 -4.12 10.05
CA LEU A 66 3.97 -3.07 9.16
C LEU A 66 5.35 -2.52 9.51
N GLU A 67 5.92 -2.84 10.66
CA GLU A 67 7.26 -2.37 11.07
C GLU A 67 8.37 -2.65 10.03
N PRO A 68 8.41 -3.81 9.33
CA PRO A 68 9.40 -4.12 8.29
C PRO A 68 9.47 -3.10 7.15
N VAL A 69 8.42 -2.32 6.91
CA VAL A 69 8.38 -1.24 5.91
C VAL A 69 9.47 -0.19 6.14
N LEU A 70 9.82 0.07 7.40
CA LEU A 70 10.80 1.09 7.81
C LEU A 70 12.24 0.70 7.49
N TYR A 71 12.46 -0.59 7.23
CA TYR A 71 13.77 -1.14 6.91
C TYR A 71 14.10 -0.93 5.43
N ALA A 72 13.10 -0.68 4.57
CA ALA A 72 13.29 -0.47 3.14
C ALA A 72 14.14 -1.60 2.47
N GLY A 73 14.03 -2.82 3.01
CA GLY A 73 14.79 -4.01 2.60
C GLY A 73 16.25 -4.06 3.03
N ALA A 74 16.67 -3.27 4.03
CA ALA A 74 17.94 -3.43 4.73
C ALA A 74 17.77 -4.26 6.02
N ASP A 75 18.86 -4.85 6.51
CA ASP A 75 18.86 -5.60 7.79
C ASP A 75 18.70 -4.70 9.03
N ALA A 76 18.83 -3.38 8.85
CA ALA A 76 18.67 -2.38 9.90
C ALA A 76 17.93 -1.14 9.38
N ARG A 77 17.28 -0.43 10.31
CA ARG A 77 16.59 0.83 10.04
C ARG A 77 17.58 1.87 9.49
N ARG A 78 17.28 2.43 8.33
CA ARG A 78 18.00 3.61 7.80
C ARG A 78 17.59 4.86 8.59
N HIS A 79 18.31 5.98 8.43
CA HIS A 79 17.75 7.26 8.83
C HIS A 79 16.48 7.53 8.03
N TYR A 80 15.34 7.59 8.72
CA TYR A 80 14.06 7.90 8.12
C TYR A 80 13.31 8.93 8.96
N SER A 81 12.41 9.65 8.30
CA SER A 81 11.26 10.25 8.99
C SER A 81 10.00 9.58 8.50
N LEU A 82 9.09 9.28 9.43
CA LEU A 82 7.85 8.57 9.17
C LEU A 82 6.69 9.51 9.46
N HIS A 83 5.82 9.70 8.48
CA HIS A 83 4.49 10.23 8.73
C HIS A 83 3.50 9.06 8.74
N GLN A 84 2.80 8.89 9.86
CA GLN A 84 1.79 7.86 10.03
C GLN A 84 0.44 8.53 10.29
N HIS A 85 -0.61 8.06 9.61
CA HIS A 85 -1.98 8.40 9.94
C HIS A 85 -2.82 7.14 10.06
N ARG A 86 -3.90 7.26 10.84
CA ARG A 86 -4.89 6.22 11.07
C ARG A 86 -6.26 6.86 11.04
N TRP A 87 -7.17 6.27 10.26
CA TRP A 87 -8.51 6.77 10.08
C TRP A 87 -9.52 5.64 10.26
N HIS A 88 -10.48 5.84 11.15
CA HIS A 88 -11.60 4.93 11.35
C HIS A 88 -12.87 5.58 10.82
N THR A 89 -13.55 4.89 9.91
CA THR A 89 -14.82 5.34 9.33
C THR A 89 -15.94 4.39 9.73
N SER A 90 -17.05 4.93 10.22
CA SER A 90 -18.31 4.21 10.40
C SER A 90 -19.46 5.13 10.03
N TRP A 91 -20.40 4.63 9.22
CA TRP A 91 -21.61 5.36 8.82
C TRP A 91 -22.88 4.66 9.35
N GLY A 92 -22.81 4.11 10.57
CA GLY A 92 -23.91 3.36 11.16
C GLY A 92 -24.11 2.00 10.50
N ALA A 93 -25.07 1.89 9.58
CA ALA A 93 -25.40 0.61 8.92
C ALA A 93 -24.42 0.22 7.78
N SER A 94 -23.48 1.10 7.42
CA SER A 94 -22.46 0.79 6.41
C SER A 94 -21.27 0.06 7.03
N PRO A 95 -20.55 -0.75 6.25
CA PRO A 95 -19.35 -1.42 6.73
C PRO A 95 -18.33 -0.42 7.31
N GLY A 96 -17.79 -0.73 8.48
CA GLY A 96 -16.72 0.04 9.10
C GLY A 96 -15.40 -0.16 8.37
N ALA A 97 -14.55 0.85 8.33
CA ALA A 97 -13.26 0.79 7.66
C ALA A 97 -12.15 1.39 8.51
N LEU A 98 -11.02 0.68 8.56
CA LEU A 98 -9.75 1.17 9.08
C LEU A 98 -8.83 1.48 7.91
N GLU A 99 -8.32 2.70 7.86
CA GLU A 99 -7.25 3.09 6.94
C GLU A 99 -5.98 3.44 7.72
N ILE A 100 -4.85 2.84 7.33
CA ILE A 100 -3.52 3.10 7.87
C ILE A 100 -2.63 3.57 6.72
N GLY A 101 -2.07 4.76 6.84
CA GLY A 101 -1.10 5.26 5.86
C GLY A 101 0.26 5.53 6.49
N LEU A 102 1.30 5.02 5.84
CA LEU A 102 2.71 5.19 6.21
C LEU A 102 3.43 5.88 5.05
N LEU A 103 4.03 7.03 5.31
CA LEU A 103 4.85 7.74 4.35
C LEU A 103 6.27 7.85 4.89
N VAL A 104 7.20 7.13 4.26
CA VAL A 104 8.58 6.97 4.71
C VAL A 104 9.50 7.83 3.85
N ASN A 105 10.20 8.77 4.50
CA ASN A 105 11.22 9.59 3.86
C ASN A 105 12.58 8.92 4.08
N THR A 106 13.26 8.51 3.01
CA THR A 106 14.51 7.71 3.09
C THR A 106 15.75 8.44 2.56
N GLY A 107 15.63 9.70 2.16
CA GLY A 107 16.66 10.37 1.36
C GLY A 107 16.69 9.85 -0.10
N PRO A 108 17.67 10.29 -0.91
CA PRO A 108 17.79 9.90 -2.31
C PRO A 108 17.85 8.38 -2.47
N ARG A 109 17.05 7.84 -3.41
CA ARG A 109 16.92 6.40 -3.62
C ARG A 109 17.72 5.95 -4.83
N THR A 110 18.37 4.81 -4.70
CA THR A 110 18.94 4.06 -5.82
C THR A 110 17.98 2.95 -6.24
N THR A 111 18.15 2.41 -7.45
CA THR A 111 17.34 1.27 -7.95
C THR A 111 17.32 0.10 -6.96
N ALA A 112 18.48 -0.24 -6.37
CA ALA A 112 18.60 -1.30 -5.36
C ALA A 112 17.74 -1.03 -4.11
N VAL A 113 17.64 0.23 -3.66
CA VAL A 113 16.79 0.61 -2.52
C VAL A 113 15.31 0.45 -2.89
N SER A 114 14.93 0.73 -4.14
CA SER A 114 13.57 0.56 -4.63
C SER A 114 13.14 -0.91 -4.75
N GLU A 115 14.01 -1.81 -5.20
CA GLU A 115 13.76 -3.25 -5.21
C GLU A 115 13.69 -3.84 -3.79
N ALA A 116 14.64 -3.46 -2.93
CA ALA A 116 14.67 -3.91 -1.53
C ALA A 116 13.39 -3.51 -0.78
N SER A 117 12.87 -2.31 -1.04
CA SER A 117 11.60 -1.86 -0.46
C SER A 117 10.40 -2.62 -1.00
N TYR A 118 10.41 -3.04 -2.26
CA TYR A 118 9.34 -3.89 -2.81
C TYR A 118 9.24 -5.21 -2.04
N ALA A 119 10.38 -5.87 -1.81
CA ALA A 119 10.43 -7.11 -1.04
C ALA A 119 10.01 -6.90 0.43
N GLY A 120 10.49 -5.81 1.06
CA GLY A 120 10.14 -5.47 2.43
C GLY A 120 8.64 -5.20 2.63
N VAL A 121 8.03 -4.44 1.72
CA VAL A 121 6.59 -4.17 1.76
C VAL A 121 5.77 -5.41 1.43
N SER A 122 6.19 -6.21 0.44
CA SER A 122 5.51 -7.46 0.11
C SER A 122 5.45 -8.41 1.32
N ARG A 123 6.56 -8.53 2.07
CA ARG A 123 6.59 -9.28 3.33
C ARG A 123 5.66 -8.67 4.39
N ALA A 124 5.75 -7.37 4.64
CA ALA A 124 4.90 -6.70 5.63
C ALA A 124 3.39 -6.87 5.30
N PHE A 125 3.02 -6.80 4.02
CA PHE A 125 1.64 -6.99 3.59
C PHE A 125 1.19 -8.45 3.75
N ARG A 126 2.06 -9.43 3.54
CA ARG A 126 1.77 -10.83 3.89
C ARG A 126 1.50 -10.96 5.39
N ASP A 127 2.36 -10.38 6.23
CA ASP A 127 2.20 -10.46 7.69
C ASP A 127 0.89 -9.77 8.13
N VAL A 128 0.48 -8.67 7.48
CA VAL A 128 -0.84 -8.04 7.71
C VAL A 128 -1.99 -8.95 7.28
N MET A 129 -1.87 -9.63 6.13
CA MET A 129 -2.87 -10.60 5.69
C MET A 129 -3.01 -11.77 6.68
N GLU A 130 -1.93 -12.19 7.34
CA GLU A 130 -1.99 -13.19 8.40
C GLU A 130 -2.70 -12.69 9.66
N VAL A 131 -2.50 -11.43 10.04
CA VAL A 131 -3.16 -10.82 11.20
C VAL A 131 -4.65 -10.57 10.96
N VAL A 132 -5.02 -10.04 9.78
CA VAL A 132 -6.40 -9.68 9.44
C VAL A 132 -7.24 -10.90 9.02
N GLY A 133 -6.59 -11.90 8.41
CA GLY A 133 -7.23 -13.05 7.79
C GLY A 133 -6.86 -13.14 6.31
N GLN A 134 -6.41 -14.33 5.89
CA GLN A 134 -5.96 -14.54 4.52
C GLN A 134 -7.16 -14.55 3.57
N PRO A 135 -7.20 -13.64 2.58
CA PRO A 135 -8.29 -13.61 1.61
C PRO A 135 -8.17 -14.80 0.64
N GLU A 136 -9.31 -15.24 0.10
CA GLU A 136 -9.34 -16.26 -0.93
C GLU A 136 -8.56 -15.81 -2.18
N ARG A 137 -7.75 -16.72 -2.72
CA ARG A 137 -7.01 -16.47 -3.96
C ARG A 137 -7.92 -16.67 -5.17
N THR A 138 -8.42 -15.55 -5.70
CA THR A 138 -9.22 -15.53 -6.93
C THR A 138 -8.39 -15.06 -8.13
N PRO A 139 -8.57 -15.64 -9.33
CA PRO A 139 -7.93 -15.13 -10.55
C PRO A 139 -8.25 -13.65 -10.78
N ILE A 140 -7.25 -12.86 -11.15
CA ILE A 140 -7.44 -11.43 -11.44
C ILE A 140 -7.90 -11.27 -12.88
N SER A 141 -9.16 -10.85 -13.07
CA SER A 141 -9.67 -10.51 -14.39
C SER A 141 -9.00 -9.25 -14.95
N ARG A 142 -8.86 -9.17 -16.28
CA ARG A 142 -8.33 -7.98 -16.96
C ARG A 142 -9.09 -6.71 -16.58
N GLU A 143 -10.42 -6.75 -16.57
CA GLU A 143 -11.26 -5.59 -16.25
C GLU A 143 -11.04 -5.11 -14.82
N SER A 144 -11.02 -6.04 -13.86
CA SER A 144 -10.73 -5.75 -12.46
C SER A 144 -9.32 -5.17 -12.30
N ALA A 145 -8.33 -5.70 -13.00
CA ALA A 145 -6.96 -5.20 -12.97
C ALA A 145 -6.89 -3.76 -13.51
N VAL A 146 -7.51 -3.46 -14.66
CA VAL A 146 -7.54 -2.11 -15.25
C VAL A 146 -8.22 -1.10 -14.32
N GLN A 147 -9.39 -1.43 -13.77
CA GLN A 147 -10.11 -0.55 -12.85
C GLN A 147 -9.27 -0.26 -11.60
N ARG A 148 -8.66 -1.32 -11.04
CA ARG A 148 -7.86 -1.23 -9.82
C ARG A 148 -6.57 -0.44 -10.04
N THR A 149 -5.94 -0.60 -11.19
CA THR A 149 -4.77 0.16 -11.60
C THR A 149 -5.05 1.67 -11.66
N ARG A 150 -6.14 2.09 -12.32
CA ARG A 150 -6.53 3.52 -12.36
C ARG A 150 -6.82 4.08 -10.98
N ARG A 151 -7.59 3.36 -10.17
CA ARG A 151 -7.92 3.78 -8.79
C ARG A 151 -6.66 3.90 -7.93
N ALA A 152 -5.75 2.95 -8.04
CA ALA A 152 -4.50 2.95 -7.27
C ALA A 152 -3.62 4.17 -7.63
N ALA A 153 -3.45 4.47 -8.92
CA ALA A 153 -2.72 5.65 -9.35
C ALA A 153 -3.39 6.95 -8.88
N ALA A 154 -4.73 7.04 -8.98
CA ALA A 154 -5.50 8.16 -8.47
C ALA A 154 -5.31 8.37 -6.96
N THR A 155 -5.37 7.29 -6.17
CA THR A 155 -5.12 7.34 -4.73
C THR A 155 -3.67 7.74 -4.42
N ALA A 156 -2.70 7.23 -5.16
CA ALA A 156 -1.28 7.47 -4.88
C ALA A 156 -0.81 8.88 -5.25
N TYR A 157 -1.30 9.41 -6.38
CA TYR A 157 -0.78 10.64 -6.99
C TYR A 157 -1.81 11.78 -7.06
N ALA A 158 -2.98 11.61 -6.43
CA ALA A 158 -4.08 12.57 -6.46
C ALA A 158 -4.47 13.00 -7.88
N VAL A 159 -4.39 12.06 -8.83
CA VAL A 159 -4.78 12.26 -10.24
C VAL A 159 -6.21 11.78 -10.48
N ASP A 160 -6.87 12.35 -11.48
CA ASP A 160 -8.20 11.91 -11.90
C ASP A 160 -8.09 10.52 -12.58
N PRO A 161 -8.77 9.47 -12.07
CA PRO A 161 -8.73 8.14 -12.67
C PRO A 161 -9.26 8.10 -14.11
N ASP A 162 -10.17 8.99 -14.49
CA ASP A 162 -10.74 9.05 -15.84
C ASP A 162 -9.81 9.78 -16.82
N ALA A 163 -8.83 10.53 -16.31
CA ALA A 163 -7.75 11.13 -17.10
C ALA A 163 -6.58 10.17 -17.36
N LEU A 164 -6.66 8.91 -16.91
CA LEU A 164 -5.61 7.91 -17.06
C LEU A 164 -5.90 6.95 -18.23
N SER A 165 -4.97 6.93 -19.19
CA SER A 165 -4.98 6.03 -20.33
C SER A 165 -4.02 4.86 -20.12
N LEU A 166 -4.42 3.67 -20.57
CA LEU A 166 -3.59 2.47 -20.50
C LEU A 166 -2.60 2.46 -21.68
N ARG A 167 -1.33 2.17 -21.42
CA ARG A 167 -0.26 2.19 -22.43
C ARG A 167 0.09 0.79 -22.92
N ALA A 168 0.13 -0.16 -22.00
CA ALA A 168 0.43 -1.56 -22.28
C ALA A 168 -0.26 -2.44 -21.24
N GLU A 169 -0.31 -3.74 -21.54
CA GLU A 169 -0.89 -4.75 -20.67
C GLU A 169 -0.04 -6.00 -20.74
N GLU A 170 0.37 -6.49 -19.57
CA GLU A 170 1.10 -7.73 -19.44
C GLU A 170 0.48 -8.55 -18.30
N HIS A 171 0.08 -9.78 -18.62
CA HIS A 171 -0.49 -10.72 -17.65
C HIS A 171 0.53 -11.80 -17.30
N HIS A 172 0.90 -11.85 -16.03
CA HIS A 172 1.79 -12.86 -15.47
C HIS A 172 0.94 -13.97 -14.85
N ALA A 173 0.45 -14.88 -15.69
CA ALA A 173 -0.51 -15.90 -15.28
C ALA A 173 0.02 -16.85 -14.20
N ALA A 174 1.34 -17.13 -14.19
CA ALA A 174 1.98 -17.97 -13.18
C ALA A 174 1.92 -17.35 -11.77
N ASP A 175 1.98 -16.01 -11.70
CA ASP A 175 2.00 -15.24 -10.46
C ASP A 175 0.63 -14.63 -10.13
N ASN A 176 -0.40 -14.88 -10.96
CA ASN A 176 -1.72 -14.25 -10.91
C ASN A 176 -1.63 -12.72 -10.73
N SER A 177 -0.77 -12.06 -11.54
CA SER A 177 -0.52 -10.63 -11.45
C SER A 177 -0.56 -9.94 -12.81
N TRP A 178 -0.80 -8.63 -12.80
CA TRP A 178 -0.89 -7.80 -14.01
C TRP A 178 0.03 -6.59 -13.89
N THR A 179 0.81 -6.32 -14.93
CA THR A 179 1.57 -5.09 -15.10
C THR A 179 0.88 -4.21 -16.13
N LEU A 180 0.50 -3.00 -15.72
CA LEU A 180 -0.40 -2.11 -16.44
C LEU A 180 0.11 -0.67 -16.40
N PRO A 181 1.03 -0.27 -17.30
CA PRO A 181 1.52 1.10 -17.36
C PRO A 181 0.41 2.07 -17.77
N LEU A 182 0.28 3.16 -17.03
CA LEU A 182 -0.68 4.23 -17.25
C LEU A 182 0.00 5.52 -17.72
N ARG A 183 -0.76 6.38 -18.39
CA ARG A 183 -0.36 7.73 -18.74
C ARG A 183 -1.46 8.75 -18.48
N SER A 184 -1.13 9.83 -17.80
CA SER A 184 -2.03 10.98 -17.58
C SER A 184 -2.14 11.85 -18.84
N THR A 185 -3.17 12.70 -18.89
CA THR A 185 -3.31 13.74 -19.92
C THR A 185 -2.20 14.79 -19.87
N ALA A 186 -1.59 15.01 -18.70
CA ALA A 186 -0.41 15.88 -18.52
C ALA A 186 0.88 15.23 -19.05
N GLY A 187 0.85 13.93 -19.36
CA GLY A 187 1.97 13.20 -19.94
C GLY A 187 2.78 12.40 -18.94
N ASP A 188 2.44 12.43 -17.65
CA ASP A 188 3.05 11.62 -16.60
C ASP A 188 2.76 10.14 -16.82
N GLU A 189 3.71 9.29 -16.46
CA GLU A 189 3.60 7.84 -16.64
C GLU A 189 3.71 7.12 -15.30
N TYR A 190 2.92 6.07 -15.13
CA TYR A 190 2.88 5.29 -13.90
C TYR A 190 3.01 3.80 -14.23
N ASP A 191 3.98 3.14 -13.60
CA ASP A 191 4.08 1.69 -13.64
C ASP A 191 3.24 1.09 -12.52
N VAL A 192 2.26 0.27 -12.87
CA VAL A 192 1.33 -0.32 -11.89
C VAL A 192 1.39 -1.83 -11.98
N VAL A 193 1.53 -2.47 -10.82
CA VAL A 193 1.47 -3.94 -10.67
C VAL A 193 0.34 -4.29 -9.71
N VAL A 194 -0.66 -5.02 -10.20
CA VAL A 194 -1.78 -5.56 -9.41
C VAL A 194 -1.51 -7.04 -9.12
N GLY A 195 -1.76 -7.49 -7.89
CA GLY A 195 -1.43 -8.87 -7.49
C GLY A 195 0.01 -9.05 -7.01
N PHE A 196 0.67 -7.97 -6.61
CA PHE A 196 2.11 -7.98 -6.30
C PHE A 196 2.47 -8.80 -5.05
N VAL A 197 1.51 -9.03 -4.15
CA VAL A 197 1.64 -9.92 -2.98
C VAL A 197 0.94 -11.24 -3.30
N GLU A 198 1.72 -12.23 -3.73
CA GLU A 198 1.24 -13.61 -3.96
C GLU A 198 -0.01 -13.73 -4.84
N GLY A 199 -0.15 -12.83 -5.83
CA GLY A 199 -1.30 -12.82 -6.73
C GLY A 199 -2.59 -12.32 -6.08
N TYR A 200 -2.53 -11.68 -4.91
CA TYR A 200 -3.73 -11.16 -4.26
C TYR A 200 -4.21 -9.88 -4.94
N ALA A 201 -5.43 -9.92 -5.51
CA ALA A 201 -6.02 -8.80 -6.23
C ALA A 201 -6.06 -7.49 -5.42
N GLY A 202 -6.21 -7.58 -4.09
CA GLY A 202 -6.24 -6.42 -3.19
C GLY A 202 -4.88 -5.74 -3.00
N SER A 203 -3.78 -6.31 -3.51
CA SER A 203 -2.44 -5.73 -3.43
C SER A 203 -2.06 -5.00 -4.72
N VAL A 204 -1.60 -3.75 -4.61
CA VAL A 204 -1.14 -2.95 -5.76
C VAL A 204 0.16 -2.22 -5.43
N SER A 205 1.11 -2.19 -6.37
CA SER A 205 2.26 -1.27 -6.33
C SER A 205 2.15 -0.29 -7.50
N VAL A 206 2.42 0.98 -7.24
CA VAL A 206 2.36 2.08 -8.21
C VAL A 206 3.66 2.87 -8.10
N ARG A 207 4.35 3.10 -9.21
CA ARG A 207 5.54 3.95 -9.28
C ARG A 207 5.35 5.04 -10.32
N HIS A 208 5.77 6.25 -10.01
CA HIS A 208 5.92 7.31 -10.99
C HIS A 208 7.12 7.02 -11.89
N ALA A 209 6.88 6.74 -13.17
CA ALA A 209 7.96 6.51 -14.12
C ALA A 209 8.69 7.85 -14.35
N HIS A 210 9.96 7.92 -13.97
CA HIS A 210 10.78 9.08 -14.27
C HIS A 210 11.14 9.04 -15.75
N ARG A 211 10.86 10.14 -16.45
CA ARG A 211 11.27 10.29 -17.84
C ARG A 211 12.79 10.19 -17.89
N ILE A 212 13.32 9.14 -18.52
CA ILE A 212 14.71 9.14 -18.93
C ILE A 212 14.79 10.20 -20.03
N GLU A 213 15.24 11.40 -19.68
CA GLU A 213 15.70 12.36 -20.69
C GLU A 213 16.91 11.70 -21.36
N ALA A 214 16.70 11.12 -22.54
CA ALA A 214 17.80 10.78 -23.41
C ALA A 214 18.47 12.09 -23.80
N SER A 215 19.58 12.42 -23.13
CA SER A 215 20.49 13.45 -23.59
C SER A 215 21.09 12.98 -24.91
N ASP A 216 20.41 13.29 -26.02
CA ASP A 216 21.00 13.25 -27.35
C ASP A 216 22.15 14.26 -27.35
N SER A 217 23.33 13.78 -26.99
CA SER A 217 24.59 14.47 -27.24
C SER A 217 24.83 14.42 -28.74
N LEU A 218 24.18 15.32 -29.49
CA LEU A 218 24.61 15.67 -30.83
C LEU A 218 25.96 16.39 -30.69
N GLY A 219 27.05 15.66 -30.90
CA GLY A 219 28.39 16.24 -31.01
C GLY A 219 28.47 17.17 -32.24
N PRO A 220 29.18 18.31 -32.16
CA PRO A 220 29.38 19.17 -33.32
C PRO A 220 30.35 18.52 -34.32
N GLU A 221 30.11 18.79 -35.61
CA GLU A 221 30.89 18.33 -36.77
C GLU A 221 32.36 18.76 -36.75
#